data_AF-A0A7V2HIG2-F1
#
_entry.id   AF-A0A7V2HIG2-F1
#
_cell.length_a   1.000
_cell.length_b   1.000
_cell.length_c   1.000
_cell.angle_alpha   90.00
_cell.angle_beta   90.00
_cell.angle_gamma   90.00
#
_symmetry.space_group_name_H-M   'P 1'
#
loop_
_entity.id
_entity.type
_entity.pdbx_description
1 polymer ?
#
loop_
_entity_poly.entity_id
_entity_poly.type
_entity_poly.pdbx_seq_one_letter_code
_entity_poly.pdbx_strand_id
1 'polypeptide(L)'
;MARNDGKRSASGTGPVVKQTALDGRLGEQLVGAAVTGMGFLYHDTTGSDFGIDGVIEITTVEDGQRIATGRQIAVQVKTGDSVVKRTRYGYSLYCTSAHAHYWLNHSLPVIIVHCEPATRYLRWAPVNSDALRSTPNGYSIDIAAKRDFNLASADLVRLASPRIPEPAEGSRSFFIVWNERGVIEGSDEQIGLTALEAAEAASRDDPVSIEVEVRGQAELVAMIDAIGDRPSATAKERRDALQFGAKLDGYEQKAKRLQRALRLFLTDSEFTGALGLGDQPVGDDVMAAALRSLAKDLTGVSEGKDGTCIAAWPDAGRYEPKVVFTITEEQHDRLLASDLPHRAWMQMSEGMSIVDLPRMAFHTRYLPALALRLTYYADDHGIADAEALAHIRVPLYFWAMAYD
;
A
#
# COMPACT_ATOMS: atom_id res chain seq x y z
N MET A 1 15.71 -11.98 -70.11
CA MET A 1 15.00 -13.27 -70.04
C MET A 1 15.59 -14.08 -68.89
N ALA A 2 14.72 -14.77 -68.14
CA ALA A 2 14.96 -15.58 -66.94
C ALA A 2 15.20 -14.81 -65.62
N ARG A 3 14.62 -15.19 -64.47
CA ARG A 3 13.55 -16.16 -64.12
C ARG A 3 13.04 -15.73 -62.75
N ASN A 4 11.72 -15.77 -62.60
CA ASN A 4 11.01 -15.63 -61.34
C ASN A 4 11.06 -17.00 -60.63
N ASP A 5 11.56 -17.06 -59.40
CA ASP A 5 11.41 -18.23 -58.53
C ASP A 5 10.98 -17.78 -57.12
N GLY A 6 9.67 -17.59 -56.98
CA GLY A 6 8.89 -18.34 -56.00
C GLY A 6 9.21 -18.15 -54.51
N LYS A 7 8.75 -17.03 -53.93
CA LYS A 7 8.28 -17.06 -52.53
C LYS A 7 7.00 -17.90 -52.48
N ARG A 8 7.14 -19.19 -52.15
CA ARG A 8 6.00 -20.04 -51.80
C ARG A 8 5.42 -19.57 -50.47
N SER A 9 4.11 -19.35 -50.51
CA SER A 9 3.23 -19.09 -49.39
C SER A 9 3.22 -20.26 -48.40
N ALA A 10 3.13 -19.93 -47.11
CA ALA A 10 2.37 -20.74 -46.17
C ALA A 10 1.12 -19.92 -45.83
N SER A 11 0.06 -20.22 -46.56
CA SER A 11 -1.30 -19.75 -46.31
C SER A 11 -1.87 -20.49 -45.11
N GLY A 12 -2.00 -19.78 -43.98
CA GLY A 12 -2.91 -20.15 -42.90
C GLY A 12 -3.90 -19.01 -42.70
N THR A 13 -5.19 -19.25 -42.94
CA THR A 13 -6.27 -18.25 -42.81
C THR A 13 -6.82 -18.16 -41.37
N GLY A 14 -6.21 -18.82 -40.41
CA GLY A 14 -6.61 -18.83 -39.00
C GLY A 14 -5.69 -17.99 -38.11
N PRO A 15 -6.16 -17.55 -36.91
CA PRO A 15 -5.33 -16.86 -35.95
C PRO A 15 -4.15 -17.75 -35.49
N VAL A 16 -2.96 -17.17 -35.39
CA VAL A 16 -1.77 -17.86 -34.92
C VAL A 16 -1.82 -17.96 -33.40
N VAL A 17 -1.90 -19.17 -32.87
CA VAL A 17 -1.76 -19.45 -31.44
C VAL A 17 -0.28 -19.33 -31.06
N LYS A 18 0.04 -18.49 -30.07
CA LYS A 18 1.41 -18.34 -29.58
C LYS A 18 1.79 -19.55 -28.71
N GLN A 19 2.95 -20.14 -28.95
CA GLN A 19 3.45 -21.29 -28.16
C GLN A 19 3.49 -20.99 -26.65
N THR A 20 3.85 -19.77 -26.27
CA THR A 20 3.88 -19.33 -24.86
C THR A 20 2.52 -19.42 -24.17
N ALA A 21 1.42 -19.20 -24.89
CA ALA A 21 0.07 -19.32 -24.33
C ALA A 21 -0.32 -20.79 -24.12
N LEU A 22 0.14 -21.68 -25.00
CA LEU A 22 -0.03 -23.13 -24.82
C LEU A 22 0.80 -23.63 -23.64
N ASP A 23 2.02 -23.13 -23.48
CA ASP A 23 2.91 -23.50 -22.39
C ASP A 23 2.37 -23.01 -21.03
N GLY A 24 1.83 -21.79 -20.95
CA GLY A 24 1.16 -21.28 -19.75
C GLY A 24 0.00 -22.19 -19.31
N ARG A 25 -0.93 -22.46 -20.24
CA ARG A 25 -2.06 -23.36 -20.00
C ARG A 25 -1.64 -24.78 -19.62
N LEU A 26 -0.58 -25.32 -20.25
CA LEU A 26 -0.03 -26.62 -19.87
C LEU A 26 0.49 -26.60 -18.43
N GLY A 27 1.16 -25.52 -18.02
CA GLY A 27 1.62 -25.31 -16.65
C GLY A 27 0.47 -25.36 -15.65
N GLU A 28 -0.56 -24.55 -15.86
CA GLU A 28 -1.77 -24.51 -15.01
C GLU A 28 -2.41 -25.90 -14.87
N GLN A 29 -2.59 -26.62 -15.99
CA GLN A 29 -3.15 -27.97 -15.99
C GLN A 29 -2.31 -28.98 -15.19
N LEU A 30 -0.98 -28.91 -15.30
CA LEU A 30 -0.08 -29.77 -14.55
C LEU A 30 -0.12 -29.46 -13.04
N VAL A 31 -0.20 -28.19 -12.68
CA VAL A 31 -0.36 -27.76 -11.29
C VAL A 31 -1.69 -28.25 -10.72
N GLY A 32 -2.80 -28.03 -11.41
CA GLY A 32 -4.12 -28.54 -11.00
C GLY A 32 -4.15 -30.07 -10.83
N ALA A 33 -3.49 -30.80 -11.74
CA ALA A 33 -3.33 -32.25 -11.64
C ALA A 33 -2.50 -32.66 -10.41
N ALA A 34 -1.39 -31.97 -10.11
CA ALA A 34 -0.57 -32.23 -8.94
C ALA A 34 -1.32 -31.95 -7.63
N VAL A 35 -2.07 -30.84 -7.58
CA VAL A 35 -2.93 -30.48 -6.44
C VAL A 35 -3.99 -31.54 -6.19
N THR A 36 -4.66 -31.98 -7.25
CA THR A 36 -5.65 -33.07 -7.18
C THR A 36 -4.99 -34.38 -6.73
N GLY A 37 -3.77 -34.67 -7.21
CA GLY A 37 -2.99 -35.84 -6.80
C GLY A 37 -2.60 -35.84 -5.31
N MET A 38 -2.39 -34.66 -4.72
CA MET A 38 -2.21 -34.49 -3.27
C MET A 38 -3.54 -34.60 -2.49
N GLY A 39 -4.67 -34.67 -3.19
CA GLY A 39 -6.01 -34.73 -2.62
C GLY A 39 -6.58 -33.36 -2.25
N PHE A 40 -5.98 -32.26 -2.67
CA PHE A 40 -6.54 -30.92 -2.46
C PHE A 40 -7.46 -30.52 -3.62
N LEU A 41 -8.24 -29.45 -3.43
CA LEU A 41 -9.07 -28.89 -4.49
C LEU A 41 -8.31 -27.77 -5.19
N TYR A 42 -8.39 -27.73 -6.52
CA TYR A 42 -7.85 -26.65 -7.33
C TYR A 42 -9.00 -25.87 -7.96
N HIS A 43 -9.04 -24.57 -7.72
CA HIS A 43 -10.03 -23.66 -8.29
C HIS A 43 -9.32 -22.77 -9.32
N ASP A 44 -9.66 -22.94 -10.60
CA ASP A 44 -9.18 -22.06 -11.67
C ASP A 44 -9.75 -20.64 -11.45
N THR A 45 -8.92 -19.62 -11.56
CA THR A 45 -9.42 -18.24 -11.65
C THR A 45 -9.87 -17.95 -13.08
N THR A 46 -11.08 -17.42 -13.23
CA THR A 46 -11.65 -17.10 -14.56
C THR A 46 -11.68 -15.58 -14.74
N GLY A 47 -10.65 -14.98 -15.33
CA GLY A 47 -10.62 -13.54 -15.58
C GLY A 47 -9.22 -12.94 -15.80
N SER A 48 -9.13 -11.61 -15.93
CA SER A 48 -7.86 -10.88 -15.92
C SER A 48 -7.23 -11.02 -14.54
N ASP A 49 -6.35 -12.00 -14.36
CA ASP A 49 -5.65 -12.18 -13.10
C ASP A 49 -4.39 -11.35 -13.02
N PHE A 50 -4.30 -10.56 -11.96
CA PHE A 50 -3.22 -9.65 -11.59
C PHE A 50 -1.98 -10.42 -11.06
N GLY A 51 -1.75 -11.63 -11.58
CA GLY A 51 -0.65 -12.50 -11.18
C GLY A 51 -0.98 -13.58 -10.14
N ILE A 52 -2.20 -14.13 -10.15
CA ILE A 52 -2.60 -15.39 -9.47
C ILE A 52 -3.35 -16.25 -10.49
N ASP A 53 -2.88 -17.46 -10.77
CA ASP A 53 -3.48 -18.33 -11.80
C ASP A 53 -4.42 -19.40 -11.23
N GLY A 54 -4.57 -19.44 -9.89
CA GLY A 54 -5.54 -20.30 -9.24
C GLY A 54 -5.47 -20.28 -7.72
N VAL A 55 -6.42 -20.97 -7.10
CA VAL A 55 -6.52 -21.11 -5.65
C VAL A 55 -6.56 -22.59 -5.28
N ILE A 56 -5.70 -22.99 -4.35
CA ILE A 56 -5.65 -24.34 -3.78
C ILE A 56 -6.40 -24.32 -2.45
N GLU A 57 -7.39 -25.19 -2.31
CA GLU A 57 -8.09 -25.40 -1.04
C GLU A 57 -7.68 -26.71 -0.38
N ILE A 58 -7.26 -26.61 0.88
CA ILE A 58 -6.79 -27.74 1.67
C ILE A 58 -7.97 -28.60 2.09
N THR A 59 -7.78 -29.92 2.01
CA THR A 59 -8.74 -30.91 2.48
C THR A 59 -8.12 -31.79 3.56
N THR A 60 -8.96 -32.31 4.45
CA THR A 60 -8.63 -33.34 5.44
C THR A 60 -9.34 -34.64 5.11
N VAL A 61 -8.94 -35.73 5.78
CA VAL A 61 -9.68 -37.00 5.74
C VAL A 61 -10.25 -37.25 7.13
N GLU A 62 -11.57 -37.29 7.23
CA GLU A 62 -12.32 -37.57 8.45
C GLU A 62 -13.29 -38.72 8.14
N ASP A 63 -13.24 -39.78 8.94
CA ASP A 63 -14.06 -41.00 8.76
C ASP A 63 -14.03 -41.58 7.34
N GLY A 64 -12.86 -41.51 6.69
CA GLY A 64 -12.66 -41.99 5.32
C GLY A 64 -13.26 -41.09 4.23
N GLN A 65 -13.86 -39.96 4.59
CA GLN A 65 -14.36 -38.94 3.68
C GLN A 65 -13.40 -37.76 3.60
N ARG A 66 -13.32 -37.16 2.42
CA ARG A 66 -12.49 -35.96 2.21
C ARG A 66 -13.31 -34.71 2.49
N ILE A 67 -12.86 -33.91 3.44
CA ILE A 67 -13.55 -32.71 3.91
C ILE A 67 -12.78 -31.48 3.45
N ALA A 68 -13.45 -30.55 2.78
CA ALA A 68 -12.88 -29.26 2.42
C ALA A 68 -12.78 -28.40 3.68
N THR A 69 -11.58 -27.85 3.97
CA THR A 69 -11.33 -27.14 5.23
C THR A 69 -11.64 -25.64 5.17
N GLY A 70 -11.91 -25.10 3.98
CA GLY A 70 -11.99 -23.65 3.75
C GLY A 70 -10.64 -22.92 3.79
N ARG A 71 -9.53 -23.61 4.12
CA ARG A 71 -8.18 -23.00 4.12
C ARG A 71 -7.62 -22.98 2.71
N GLN A 72 -7.21 -21.80 2.26
CA GLN A 72 -6.84 -21.57 0.86
C GLN A 72 -5.43 -20.99 0.72
N ILE A 73 -4.80 -21.28 -0.43
CA ILE A 73 -3.49 -20.79 -0.85
C ILE A 73 -3.64 -20.29 -2.28
N ALA A 74 -3.20 -19.08 -2.57
CA ALA A 74 -3.16 -18.58 -3.93
C ALA A 74 -1.88 -19.05 -4.64
N VAL A 75 -1.96 -19.40 -5.91
CA VAL A 75 -0.81 -19.87 -6.69
C VAL A 75 -0.66 -19.08 -7.97
N GLN A 76 0.58 -18.69 -8.26
CA GLN A 76 1.00 -18.24 -9.58
C GLN A 76 1.91 -19.30 -10.20
N VAL A 77 1.57 -19.69 -11.42
CA VAL A 77 2.26 -20.62 -12.28
C VAL A 77 3.10 -19.85 -13.30
N LYS A 78 4.40 -20.15 -13.37
CA LYS A 78 5.29 -19.63 -14.41
C LYS A 78 5.87 -20.79 -15.21
N THR A 79 5.72 -20.74 -16.52
CA THR A 79 6.18 -21.81 -17.41
C THR A 79 7.36 -21.36 -18.26
N GLY A 80 8.40 -22.20 -18.34
CA GLY A 80 9.58 -21.97 -19.19
C GLY A 80 10.67 -21.08 -18.57
N ASP A 81 11.65 -20.70 -19.39
CA ASP A 81 12.92 -20.08 -18.94
C ASP A 81 12.96 -18.54 -19.08
N SER A 82 11.93 -17.92 -19.69
CA SER A 82 11.94 -16.49 -19.99
C SER A 82 11.96 -15.62 -18.73
N VAL A 83 11.25 -16.05 -17.69
CA VAL A 83 11.12 -15.33 -16.41
C VAL A 83 11.86 -16.05 -15.27
N VAL A 84 12.00 -17.38 -15.36
CA VAL A 84 12.72 -18.21 -14.39
C VAL A 84 14.07 -18.61 -14.97
N LYS A 85 15.15 -18.06 -14.40
CA LYS A 85 16.51 -18.33 -14.88
C LYS A 85 17.16 -19.40 -14.03
N ARG A 86 17.78 -20.38 -14.69
CA ARG A 86 18.66 -21.34 -14.00
C ARG A 86 19.92 -20.62 -13.49
N THR A 87 20.24 -20.84 -12.22
CA THR A 87 21.44 -20.31 -11.55
C THR A 87 22.27 -21.46 -10.99
N ARG A 88 23.46 -21.14 -10.45
CA ARG A 88 24.33 -22.16 -9.82
C ARG A 88 23.72 -22.79 -8.55
N TYR A 89 22.68 -22.17 -7.97
CA TYR A 89 22.02 -22.62 -6.75
C TYR A 89 20.61 -23.20 -7.00
N GLY A 90 20.16 -23.24 -8.25
CA GLY A 90 18.83 -23.73 -8.62
C GLY A 90 18.21 -22.85 -9.69
N TYR A 91 17.09 -22.22 -9.37
CA TYR A 91 16.35 -21.35 -10.27
C TYR A 91 16.01 -20.06 -9.55
N SER A 92 15.97 -18.95 -10.26
CA SER A 92 15.53 -17.66 -9.72
C SER A 92 14.46 -17.09 -10.64
N LEU A 93 13.27 -16.86 -10.11
CA LEU A 93 12.23 -16.08 -10.76
C LEU A 93 12.53 -14.60 -10.52
N TYR A 94 12.47 -13.79 -11.57
CA TYR A 94 12.53 -12.34 -11.46
C TYR A 94 11.15 -11.74 -11.71
N CYS A 95 10.73 -10.81 -10.85
CA CYS A 95 9.42 -10.15 -10.95
C CYS A 95 9.54 -8.65 -10.70
N THR A 96 8.49 -7.92 -11.07
CA THR A 96 8.37 -6.48 -10.81
C THR A 96 8.13 -6.23 -9.32
N SER A 97 8.44 -5.02 -8.84
CA SER A 97 8.08 -4.59 -7.49
C SER A 97 6.57 -4.69 -7.22
N ALA A 98 5.75 -4.42 -8.24
CA ALA A 98 4.30 -4.56 -8.16
C ALA A 98 3.87 -6.00 -7.85
N HIS A 99 4.35 -7.01 -8.61
CA HIS A 99 4.05 -8.41 -8.31
C HIS A 99 4.54 -8.83 -6.93
N ALA A 100 5.74 -8.41 -6.55
CA ALA A 100 6.29 -8.73 -5.23
C ALA A 100 5.40 -8.17 -4.10
N HIS A 101 5.00 -6.90 -4.19
CA HIS A 101 4.10 -6.29 -3.20
C HIS A 101 2.71 -6.91 -3.23
N TYR A 102 2.17 -7.16 -4.42
CA TYR A 102 0.86 -7.80 -4.58
C TYR A 102 0.82 -9.17 -3.92
N TRP A 103 1.82 -10.03 -4.17
CA TRP A 103 1.90 -11.35 -3.54
C TRP A 103 2.14 -11.28 -2.02
N LEU A 104 2.94 -10.32 -1.54
CA LEU A 104 3.21 -10.15 -0.11
C LEU A 104 1.98 -9.69 0.68
N ASN A 105 1.13 -8.87 0.06
CA ASN A 105 -0.06 -8.29 0.70
C ASN A 105 -1.35 -9.05 0.34
N HIS A 106 -1.25 -10.16 -0.39
CA HIS A 106 -2.41 -10.94 -0.79
C HIS A 106 -3.08 -11.58 0.45
N SER A 107 -4.41 -11.56 0.50
CA SER A 107 -5.17 -12.07 1.66
C SER A 107 -4.99 -13.57 1.90
N LEU A 108 -4.64 -14.31 0.85
CA LEU A 108 -4.21 -15.71 0.94
C LEU A 108 -2.69 -15.80 0.84
N PRO A 109 -2.04 -16.75 1.55
CA PRO A 109 -0.63 -17.03 1.33
C PRO A 109 -0.40 -17.39 -0.14
N VAL A 110 0.63 -16.79 -0.75
CA VAL A 110 0.96 -16.99 -2.16
C VAL A 110 2.12 -17.95 -2.32
N ILE A 111 2.01 -18.86 -3.28
CA ILE A 111 3.12 -19.68 -3.76
C ILE A 111 3.38 -19.43 -5.25
N ILE A 112 4.64 -19.56 -5.63
CA ILE A 112 5.07 -19.60 -7.02
C ILE A 112 5.35 -21.05 -7.39
N VAL A 113 4.78 -21.52 -8.49
CA VAL A 113 5.10 -22.81 -9.09
C VAL A 113 5.74 -22.59 -10.46
N HIS A 114 6.99 -23.03 -10.61
CA HIS A 114 7.69 -23.09 -11.88
C HIS A 114 7.45 -24.44 -12.56
N CYS A 115 6.93 -24.41 -13.78
CA CYS A 115 6.79 -25.57 -14.63
C CYS A 115 7.91 -25.60 -15.68
N GLU A 116 8.66 -26.71 -15.73
CA GLU A 116 9.64 -26.99 -16.78
C GLU A 116 8.97 -27.84 -17.89
N PRO A 117 8.59 -27.28 -19.05
CA PRO A 117 7.73 -27.95 -20.03
C PRO A 117 8.29 -29.27 -20.56
N ALA A 118 9.61 -29.32 -20.77
CA ALA A 118 10.28 -30.47 -21.37
C ALA A 118 10.24 -31.71 -20.47
N THR A 119 10.33 -31.51 -19.15
CA THR A 119 10.37 -32.58 -18.14
C THR A 119 9.04 -32.74 -17.41
N ARG A 120 8.14 -31.75 -17.54
CA ARG A 120 6.92 -31.57 -16.73
C ARG A 120 7.20 -31.50 -15.23
N TYR A 121 8.43 -31.17 -14.86
CA TYR A 121 8.83 -31.07 -13.47
C TYR A 121 8.31 -29.76 -12.88
N LEU A 122 7.66 -29.86 -11.71
CA LEU A 122 7.06 -28.73 -11.01
C LEU A 122 7.92 -28.39 -9.79
N ARG A 123 8.44 -27.17 -9.77
CA ARG A 123 9.20 -26.62 -8.63
C ARG A 123 8.39 -25.54 -7.98
N TRP A 124 8.55 -25.34 -6.68
CA TRP A 124 7.78 -24.28 -6.02
C TRP A 124 8.53 -23.57 -4.91
N ALA A 125 8.07 -22.37 -4.57
CA ALA A 125 8.53 -21.59 -3.44
C ALA A 125 7.37 -20.76 -2.86
N PRO A 126 7.27 -20.62 -1.52
CA PRO A 126 6.34 -19.68 -0.91
C PRO A 126 6.85 -18.25 -1.08
N VAL A 127 5.93 -17.31 -1.26
CA VAL A 127 6.25 -15.88 -1.25
C VAL A 127 6.16 -15.37 0.19
N ASN A 128 7.21 -14.71 0.66
CA ASN A 128 7.28 -14.00 1.93
C ASN A 128 8.47 -13.03 1.92
N SER A 129 8.58 -12.19 2.94
CA SER A 129 9.65 -11.18 3.09
C SER A 129 11.05 -11.78 3.09
N ASP A 130 11.22 -13.02 3.58
CA ASP A 130 12.52 -13.69 3.65
C ASP A 130 12.92 -14.31 2.30
N ALA A 131 11.94 -14.70 1.49
CA ALA A 131 12.14 -15.35 0.19
C ALA A 131 12.33 -14.34 -0.95
N LEU A 132 11.74 -13.15 -0.85
CA LEU A 132 11.86 -12.09 -1.85
C LEU A 132 13.11 -11.23 -1.60
N ARG A 133 13.99 -11.16 -2.60
CA ARG A 133 15.22 -10.37 -2.57
C ARG A 133 15.12 -9.22 -3.55
N SER A 134 15.28 -7.99 -3.07
CA SER A 134 15.33 -6.80 -3.91
C SER A 134 16.50 -6.86 -4.91
N THR A 135 16.26 -6.36 -6.11
CA THR A 135 17.22 -6.26 -7.21
C THR A 135 17.11 -4.86 -7.83
N PRO A 136 18.10 -4.42 -8.64
CA PRO A 136 18.02 -3.11 -9.30
C PRO A 136 16.79 -2.91 -10.20
N ASN A 137 16.16 -3.98 -10.66
CA ASN A 137 15.06 -3.96 -11.62
C ASN A 137 13.74 -4.54 -11.07
N GLY A 138 13.61 -4.70 -9.74
CA GLY A 138 12.45 -5.33 -9.11
C GLY A 138 12.86 -6.30 -8.01
N TYR A 139 12.29 -7.51 -8.01
CA TYR A 139 12.58 -8.55 -7.02
C TYR A 139 12.97 -9.86 -7.67
N SER A 140 13.58 -10.73 -6.87
CA SER A 140 13.85 -12.11 -7.23
C SER A 140 13.44 -13.05 -6.11
N ILE A 141 12.96 -14.23 -6.47
CA ILE A 141 12.69 -15.33 -5.55
C ILE A 141 13.42 -16.58 -6.03
N ASP A 142 14.16 -17.22 -5.12
CA ASP A 142 14.91 -18.43 -5.42
C ASP A 142 14.01 -19.67 -5.25
N ILE A 143 13.97 -20.49 -6.28
CA ILE A 143 13.24 -21.74 -6.35
C ILE A 143 14.28 -22.88 -6.36
N ALA A 144 14.35 -23.61 -5.25
CA ALA A 144 15.31 -24.68 -5.09
C ALA A 144 15.05 -25.82 -6.10
N ALA A 145 16.09 -26.28 -6.81
CA ALA A 145 15.96 -27.26 -7.88
C ALA A 145 15.31 -28.59 -7.46
N LYS A 146 15.49 -28.97 -6.18
CA LYS A 146 14.98 -30.22 -5.59
C LYS A 146 13.61 -30.08 -4.91
N ARG A 147 13.01 -28.89 -4.89
CA ARG A 147 11.75 -28.66 -4.20
C ARG A 147 10.57 -29.01 -5.12
N ASP A 148 10.26 -30.30 -5.20
CA ASP A 148 9.17 -30.85 -6.01
C ASP A 148 7.82 -30.43 -5.44
N PHE A 149 6.96 -29.86 -6.28
CA PHE A 149 5.61 -29.48 -5.90
C PHE A 149 4.69 -30.69 -5.67
N ASN A 150 4.93 -31.82 -6.34
CA ASN A 150 4.14 -33.04 -6.12
C ASN A 150 4.29 -33.61 -4.70
N LEU A 151 5.31 -33.19 -3.96
CA LEU A 151 5.61 -33.60 -2.60
C LEU A 151 5.31 -32.50 -1.56
N ALA A 152 4.61 -31.43 -1.96
CA ALA A 152 4.42 -30.23 -1.15
C ALA A 152 3.31 -30.34 -0.10
N SER A 153 2.56 -31.45 -0.02
CA SER A 153 1.29 -31.52 0.71
C SER A 153 1.39 -31.03 2.17
N ALA A 154 2.37 -31.52 2.94
CA ALA A 154 2.58 -31.12 4.32
C ALA A 154 2.97 -29.63 4.48
N ASP A 155 3.79 -29.12 3.56
CA ASP A 155 4.19 -27.71 3.55
C ASP A 155 3.01 -26.80 3.22
N LEU A 156 2.14 -27.20 2.28
CA LEU A 156 0.94 -26.46 1.92
C LEU A 156 -0.06 -26.43 3.07
N VAL A 157 -0.29 -27.56 3.76
CA VAL A 157 -1.12 -27.59 4.97
C VAL A 157 -0.58 -26.62 6.02
N ARG A 158 0.73 -26.60 6.24
CA ARG A 158 1.36 -25.67 7.18
C ARG A 158 1.21 -24.21 6.72
N LEU A 159 1.31 -23.95 5.43
CA LEU A 159 1.21 -22.60 4.87
C LEU A 159 -0.22 -22.05 4.91
N ALA A 160 -1.24 -22.89 4.66
CA ALA A 160 -2.65 -22.52 4.75
C ALA A 160 -3.18 -22.54 6.20
N SER A 161 -2.42 -23.11 7.13
CA SER A 161 -2.72 -22.99 8.54
C SER A 161 -2.46 -21.53 8.95
N PRO A 162 -3.38 -20.90 9.68
CA PRO A 162 -3.19 -19.52 10.08
C PRO A 162 -1.84 -19.35 10.81
N ARG A 163 -0.92 -18.62 10.20
CA ARG A 163 -0.14 -17.62 10.97
C ARG A 163 -1.09 -16.46 11.18
N ILE A 164 -2.09 -16.66 12.01
CA ILE A 164 -2.58 -15.55 12.80
C ILE A 164 -1.42 -15.37 13.79
N PRO A 165 -0.53 -14.36 13.69
CA PRO A 165 -0.11 -13.78 14.95
C PRO A 165 -1.44 -13.48 15.63
N GLU A 166 -1.76 -14.18 16.72
CA GLU A 166 -2.90 -13.74 17.52
C GLU A 166 -2.75 -12.24 17.60
N PRO A 167 -3.73 -11.43 17.11
CA PRO A 167 -3.67 -10.01 17.39
C PRO A 167 -3.49 -9.99 18.90
N ALA A 168 -2.31 -9.54 19.35
CA ALA A 168 -2.01 -9.56 20.77
C ALA A 168 -3.24 -8.96 21.44
N GLU A 169 -3.90 -9.70 22.34
CA GLU A 169 -5.19 -9.29 22.89
C GLU A 169 -5.16 -7.78 23.17
N GLY A 170 -5.99 -7.00 22.47
CA GLY A 170 -5.93 -5.54 22.48
C GLY A 170 -5.49 -4.85 21.18
N SER A 171 -4.99 -5.57 20.16
CA SER A 171 -4.55 -4.90 18.93
C SER A 171 -5.71 -4.28 18.14
N ARG A 172 -5.64 -2.97 17.89
CA ARG A 172 -6.62 -2.23 17.07
C ARG A 172 -6.09 -2.01 15.66
N SER A 173 -6.93 -2.25 14.67
CA SER A 173 -6.63 -1.95 13.26
C SER A 173 -7.43 -0.73 12.81
N PHE A 174 -6.73 0.30 12.35
CA PHE A 174 -7.32 1.44 11.67
C PHE A 174 -7.05 1.33 10.16
N PHE A 175 -8.13 1.23 9.38
CA PHE A 175 -8.05 1.01 7.94
C PHE A 175 -8.80 2.11 7.21
N ILE A 176 -8.16 2.69 6.18
CA ILE A 176 -8.79 3.66 5.30
C ILE A 176 -8.57 3.32 3.82
N VAL A 177 -9.56 3.67 3.00
CA VAL A 177 -9.42 3.69 1.54
C VAL A 177 -9.19 5.13 1.11
N TRP A 178 -8.14 5.39 0.35
CA TRP A 178 -7.78 6.70 -0.16
C TRP A 178 -7.75 6.69 -1.69
N ASN A 179 -8.18 7.77 -2.32
CA ASN A 179 -8.22 7.87 -3.77
C ASN A 179 -7.32 8.97 -4.33
N GLU A 180 -7.14 8.96 -5.66
CA GLU A 180 -6.26 9.89 -6.37
C GLU A 180 -6.60 11.37 -6.21
N ARG A 181 -7.81 11.71 -5.74
CA ARG A 181 -8.24 13.09 -5.50
C ARG A 181 -7.83 13.60 -4.11
N GLY A 182 -7.16 12.79 -3.30
CA GLY A 182 -6.81 13.15 -1.93
C GLY A 182 -7.94 12.89 -0.93
N VAL A 183 -8.93 12.10 -1.31
CA VAL A 183 -10.14 11.88 -0.52
C VAL A 183 -10.08 10.49 0.11
N ILE A 184 -10.20 10.43 1.44
CA ILE A 184 -10.51 9.20 2.17
C ILE A 184 -11.94 8.78 1.80
N GLU A 185 -12.26 7.50 1.71
CA GLU A 185 -13.63 7.05 1.46
C GLU A 185 -14.29 6.52 2.73
N GLY A 186 -15.62 6.63 2.80
CA GLY A 186 -16.40 6.27 3.97
C GLY A 186 -17.11 7.48 4.60
N SER A 187 -18.01 7.21 5.54
CA SER A 187 -18.70 8.25 6.31
C SER A 187 -17.77 8.88 7.35
N ASP A 188 -17.99 10.16 7.65
CA ASP A 188 -17.22 10.87 8.68
C ASP A 188 -17.40 10.22 10.06
N GLU A 189 -18.62 9.78 10.40
CA GLU A 189 -18.90 9.04 11.65
C GLU A 189 -18.00 7.79 11.81
N GLN A 190 -17.94 6.93 10.78
CA GLN A 190 -17.15 5.69 10.87
C GLN A 190 -15.65 5.98 10.93
N ILE A 191 -15.16 6.91 10.10
CA ILE A 191 -13.74 7.28 10.04
C ILE A 191 -13.32 7.92 11.37
N GLY A 192 -14.13 8.86 11.87
CA GLY A 192 -13.89 9.55 13.13
C GLY A 192 -13.87 8.61 14.32
N LEU A 193 -14.88 7.74 14.43
CA LEU A 193 -14.99 6.78 15.53
C LEU A 193 -13.83 5.77 15.54
N THR A 194 -13.52 5.17 14.39
CA THR A 194 -12.42 4.17 14.30
C THR A 194 -11.04 4.79 14.54
N ALA A 195 -10.85 6.05 14.15
CA ALA A 195 -9.63 6.78 14.44
C ALA A 195 -9.51 7.13 15.94
N LEU A 196 -10.61 7.51 16.59
CA LEU A 196 -10.66 7.71 18.04
C LEU A 196 -10.35 6.43 18.80
N GLU A 197 -10.96 5.30 18.42
CA GLU A 197 -10.68 4.00 19.02
C GLU A 197 -9.21 3.61 18.87
N ALA A 198 -8.61 3.89 17.70
CA ALA A 198 -7.19 3.64 17.46
C ALA A 198 -6.30 4.55 18.33
N ALA A 199 -6.62 5.84 18.44
CA ALA A 199 -5.85 6.77 19.24
C ALA A 199 -5.98 6.49 20.75
N GLU A 200 -7.15 6.07 21.21
CA GLU A 200 -7.37 5.65 22.60
C GLU A 200 -6.64 4.34 22.93
N ALA A 201 -6.62 3.38 22.00
CA ALA A 201 -5.82 2.17 22.17
C ALA A 201 -4.32 2.51 22.25
N ALA A 202 -3.83 3.37 21.35
CA ALA A 202 -2.44 3.81 21.38
C ALA A 202 -2.07 4.54 22.69
N SER A 203 -2.97 5.35 23.26
CA SER A 203 -2.73 6.03 24.54
C SER A 203 -2.68 5.09 25.75
N ARG A 204 -3.18 3.86 25.60
CA ARG A 204 -3.09 2.76 26.58
C ARG A 204 -1.90 1.83 26.32
N ASP A 205 -1.00 2.20 25.40
CA ASP A 205 0.09 1.37 24.88
C ASP A 205 -0.37 0.06 24.20
N ASP A 206 -1.64 -0.01 23.76
CA ASP A 206 -2.14 -1.14 23.00
C ASP A 206 -1.59 -1.11 21.55
N PRO A 207 -1.26 -2.27 20.93
CA PRO A 207 -0.72 -2.29 19.57
C PRO A 207 -1.73 -1.79 18.52
N VAL A 208 -1.37 -0.76 17.75
CA VAL A 208 -2.24 -0.24 16.68
C VAL A 208 -1.61 -0.48 15.30
N SER A 209 -2.35 -1.18 14.43
CA SER A 209 -2.03 -1.29 13.00
C SER A 209 -2.77 -0.19 12.23
N ILE A 210 -2.08 0.47 11.30
CA ILE A 210 -2.66 1.52 10.44
C ILE A 210 -2.41 1.11 9.00
N GLU A 211 -3.47 1.01 8.21
CA GLU A 211 -3.45 0.55 6.83
C GLU A 211 -4.14 1.56 5.91
N VAL A 212 -3.52 1.78 4.75
CA VAL A 212 -4.02 2.72 3.72
C VAL A 212 -4.09 1.98 2.39
N GLU A 213 -5.30 1.71 1.92
CA GLU A 213 -5.53 1.17 0.58
C GLU A 213 -5.70 2.31 -0.43
N VAL A 214 -5.09 2.17 -1.62
CA VAL A 214 -5.31 3.12 -2.71
C VAL A 214 -6.35 2.59 -3.69
N ARG A 215 -7.46 3.30 -3.85
CA ARG A 215 -8.46 2.98 -4.87
C ARG A 215 -7.86 3.11 -6.27
N GLY A 216 -8.13 2.14 -7.14
CA GLY A 216 -7.61 2.15 -8.50
C GLY A 216 -6.24 1.48 -8.64
N GLN A 217 -5.58 1.15 -7.52
CA GLN A 217 -4.24 0.58 -7.52
C GLN A 217 -4.24 -0.80 -8.18
N ALA A 218 -5.18 -1.66 -7.79
CA ALA A 218 -5.32 -2.97 -8.38
C ALA A 218 -5.51 -2.84 -9.90
N GLU A 219 -6.44 -2.00 -10.38
CA GLU A 219 -6.71 -1.81 -11.81
C GLU A 219 -5.49 -1.33 -12.58
N LEU A 220 -4.71 -0.38 -12.03
CA LEU A 220 -3.46 0.09 -12.63
C LEU A 220 -2.43 -1.04 -12.75
N VAL A 221 -2.32 -1.88 -11.71
CA VAL A 221 -1.45 -3.07 -11.74
C VAL A 221 -1.88 -4.00 -12.87
N ALA A 222 -3.17 -4.34 -13.01
CA ALA A 222 -3.62 -5.18 -14.15
C ALA A 222 -3.29 -4.54 -15.49
N MET A 223 -3.48 -3.23 -15.64
CA MET A 223 -3.24 -2.59 -16.92
C MET A 223 -1.76 -2.67 -17.31
N ILE A 224 -0.85 -2.52 -16.34
CA ILE A 224 0.60 -2.67 -16.53
C ILE A 224 0.92 -4.12 -16.90
N ASP A 225 0.42 -5.08 -16.12
CA ASP A 225 0.72 -6.50 -16.31
C ASP A 225 0.14 -7.04 -17.62
N ALA A 226 -1.10 -6.68 -17.95
CA ALA A 226 -1.75 -7.05 -19.21
C ALA A 226 -1.01 -6.52 -20.44
N ILE A 227 -0.22 -5.45 -20.32
CA ILE A 227 0.67 -4.96 -21.38
C ILE A 227 2.02 -5.69 -21.32
N GLY A 228 2.57 -5.92 -20.13
CA GLY A 228 3.83 -6.63 -19.92
C GLY A 228 3.82 -8.07 -20.44
N ASP A 229 2.71 -8.77 -20.24
CA ASP A 229 2.53 -10.16 -20.65
C ASP A 229 2.24 -10.32 -22.15
N ARG A 230 2.02 -9.22 -22.89
CA ARG A 230 1.82 -9.28 -24.35
C ARG A 230 3.16 -9.51 -25.07
N PRO A 231 3.33 -10.62 -25.80
CA PRO A 231 4.59 -10.91 -26.49
C PRO A 231 4.93 -9.96 -27.65
N SER A 232 3.99 -9.10 -28.04
CA SER A 232 4.11 -8.17 -29.18
C SER A 232 3.42 -6.83 -28.90
N ALA A 233 3.60 -6.30 -27.68
CA ALA A 233 3.09 -4.97 -27.33
C ALA A 233 3.68 -3.90 -28.27
N THR A 234 2.80 -3.07 -28.83
CA THR A 234 3.15 -1.94 -29.68
C THR A 234 3.98 -0.92 -28.90
N ALA A 235 4.69 -0.04 -29.62
CA ALA A 235 5.43 1.06 -28.98
C ALA A 235 4.51 2.01 -28.20
N LYS A 236 3.22 2.13 -28.58
CA LYS A 236 2.24 2.92 -27.84
C LYS A 236 1.89 2.25 -26.52
N GLU A 237 1.50 0.98 -26.53
CA GLU A 237 1.14 0.24 -25.32
C GLU A 237 2.29 0.21 -24.31
N ARG A 238 3.54 0.01 -24.77
CA ARG A 238 4.71 0.08 -23.89
C ARG A 238 4.92 1.46 -23.25
N ARG A 239 4.58 2.55 -23.95
CA ARG A 239 4.60 3.90 -23.37
C ARG A 239 3.47 4.08 -22.35
N ASP A 240 2.28 3.58 -22.66
CA ASP A 240 1.13 3.64 -21.75
C ASP A 240 1.44 2.86 -20.45
N ALA A 241 2.04 1.68 -20.52
CA ALA A 241 2.48 0.91 -19.35
C ALA A 241 3.53 1.65 -18.49
N LEU A 242 4.49 2.35 -19.12
CA LEU A 242 5.44 3.18 -18.39
C LEU A 242 4.75 4.35 -17.67
N GLN A 243 3.75 4.97 -18.31
CA GLN A 243 2.96 6.03 -17.70
C GLN A 243 2.12 5.51 -16.52
N PHE A 244 1.49 4.34 -16.67
CA PHE A 244 0.77 3.69 -15.58
C PHE A 244 1.70 3.31 -14.43
N GLY A 245 2.90 2.79 -14.71
CA GLY A 245 3.91 2.50 -13.71
C GLY A 245 4.32 3.74 -12.91
N ALA A 246 4.64 4.84 -13.60
CA ALA A 246 4.96 6.10 -12.92
C ALA A 246 3.80 6.65 -12.08
N LYS A 247 2.56 6.47 -12.55
CA LYS A 247 1.34 6.84 -11.80
C LYS A 247 1.19 5.99 -10.54
N LEU A 248 1.38 4.67 -10.65
CA LEU A 248 1.35 3.71 -9.54
C LEU A 248 2.42 4.02 -8.49
N ASP A 249 3.66 4.25 -8.91
CA ASP A 249 4.77 4.62 -8.02
C ASP A 249 4.44 5.89 -7.22
N GLY A 250 3.88 6.90 -7.89
CA GLY A 250 3.44 8.14 -7.24
C GLY A 250 2.32 7.91 -6.21
N TYR A 251 1.41 6.97 -6.47
CA TYR A 251 0.35 6.60 -5.52
C TYR A 251 0.87 5.82 -4.32
N GLU A 252 1.75 4.84 -4.53
CA GLU A 252 2.36 4.10 -3.43
C GLU A 252 3.18 5.02 -2.52
N GLN A 253 3.92 5.97 -3.09
CA GLN A 253 4.69 6.94 -2.30
C GLN A 253 3.78 7.83 -1.45
N LYS A 254 2.68 8.34 -2.03
CA LYS A 254 1.70 9.14 -1.29
C LYS A 254 0.99 8.31 -0.22
N ALA A 255 0.56 7.09 -0.52
CA ALA A 255 -0.09 6.21 0.45
C ALA A 255 0.83 5.88 1.64
N LYS A 256 2.10 5.58 1.38
CA LYS A 256 3.11 5.37 2.44
C LYS A 256 3.30 6.65 3.29
N ARG A 257 3.31 7.82 2.66
CA ARG A 257 3.38 9.11 3.38
C ARG A 257 2.16 9.33 4.25
N LEU A 258 0.97 9.06 3.72
CA LEU A 258 -0.30 9.15 4.43
C LEU A 258 -0.29 8.23 5.65
N GLN A 259 0.10 6.97 5.46
CA GLN A 259 0.20 5.97 6.52
C GLN A 259 1.16 6.41 7.64
N ARG A 260 2.33 6.96 7.29
CA ARG A 260 3.30 7.52 8.25
C ARG A 260 2.71 8.68 9.05
N ALA A 261 2.09 9.63 8.36
CA ALA A 261 1.48 10.80 8.99
C ALA A 261 0.30 10.43 9.90
N LEU A 262 -0.55 9.49 9.47
CA LEU A 262 -1.64 8.94 10.29
C LEU A 262 -1.11 8.22 11.52
N ARG A 263 -0.03 7.46 11.38
CA ARG A 263 0.62 6.81 12.53
C ARG A 263 1.10 7.84 13.53
N LEU A 264 1.86 8.83 13.09
CA LEU A 264 2.30 9.90 13.98
C LEU A 264 1.12 10.61 14.65
N PHE A 265 0.10 10.98 13.88
CA PHE A 265 -1.07 11.70 14.36
C PHE A 265 -1.92 10.90 15.38
N LEU A 266 -2.05 9.59 15.20
CA LEU A 266 -2.92 8.75 16.03
C LEU A 266 -2.18 8.09 17.20
N THR A 267 -0.86 7.89 17.12
CA THR A 267 -0.14 7.07 18.11
C THR A 267 0.95 7.81 18.87
N ASP A 268 1.37 9.00 18.45
CA ASP A 268 2.38 9.77 19.18
C ASP A 268 1.79 10.40 20.44
N SER A 269 2.55 10.39 21.55
CA SER A 269 2.08 10.86 22.86
C SER A 269 1.75 12.35 22.88
N GLU A 270 2.48 13.17 22.13
CA GLU A 270 2.23 14.62 22.07
C GLU A 270 0.94 14.91 21.28
N PHE A 271 0.71 14.18 20.18
CA PHE A 271 -0.52 14.31 19.39
C PHE A 271 -1.75 13.79 20.13
N THR A 272 -1.66 12.60 20.74
CA THR A 272 -2.76 12.02 21.54
C THR A 272 -3.11 12.90 22.74
N GLY A 273 -2.10 13.50 23.39
CA GLY A 273 -2.29 14.53 24.41
C GLY A 273 -3.00 15.78 23.86
N ALA A 274 -2.62 16.24 22.67
CA ALA A 274 -3.24 17.40 22.00
C ALA A 274 -4.67 17.16 21.53
N LEU A 275 -5.03 15.92 21.22
CA LEU A 275 -6.41 15.52 20.95
C LEU A 275 -7.28 15.46 22.21
N GLY A 276 -6.68 15.64 23.40
CA GLY A 276 -7.39 15.71 24.67
C GLY A 276 -8.00 14.37 25.09
N LEU A 277 -7.38 13.24 24.72
CA LEU A 277 -7.79 11.89 25.10
C LEU A 277 -7.68 11.72 26.64
N GLY A 278 -8.70 12.18 27.37
CA GLY A 278 -8.72 12.31 28.83
C GLY A 278 -9.91 13.16 29.30
N ASP A 279 -9.68 14.44 29.63
CA ASP A 279 -10.68 15.31 30.27
C ASP A 279 -11.79 15.82 29.33
N GLN A 280 -11.49 16.03 28.05
CA GLN A 280 -12.39 16.59 27.03
C GLN A 280 -11.99 16.06 25.62
N PRO A 281 -12.24 14.78 25.30
CA PRO A 281 -11.85 14.22 24.01
C PRO A 281 -12.51 14.97 22.86
N VAL A 282 -11.80 15.11 21.75
CA VAL A 282 -12.39 15.58 20.49
C VAL A 282 -13.50 14.62 20.04
N GLY A 283 -14.57 15.18 19.46
CA GLY A 283 -15.62 14.38 18.84
C GLY A 283 -15.14 13.63 17.60
N ASP A 284 -15.89 12.61 17.20
CA ASP A 284 -15.65 11.85 15.97
C ASP A 284 -15.75 12.75 14.73
N ASP A 285 -16.61 13.76 14.75
CA ASP A 285 -16.74 14.80 13.72
C ASP A 285 -15.43 15.60 13.53
N VAL A 286 -14.80 16.02 14.63
CA VAL A 286 -13.53 16.75 14.62
C VAL A 286 -12.39 15.84 14.16
N MET A 287 -12.37 14.59 14.64
CA MET A 287 -11.38 13.60 14.23
C MET A 287 -11.48 13.33 12.72
N ALA A 288 -12.68 13.08 12.21
CA ALA A 288 -12.91 12.89 10.79
C ALA A 288 -12.42 14.09 9.99
N ALA A 289 -12.81 15.31 10.37
CA ALA A 289 -12.36 16.54 9.70
C ALA A 289 -10.83 16.69 9.67
N ALA A 290 -10.14 16.34 10.77
CA ALA A 290 -8.68 16.35 10.82
C ALA A 290 -8.05 15.35 9.82
N LEU A 291 -8.57 14.12 9.75
CA LEU A 291 -8.10 13.11 8.81
C LEU A 291 -8.37 13.50 7.35
N ARG A 292 -9.53 14.13 7.08
CA ARG A 292 -9.85 14.70 5.76
C ARG A 292 -8.85 15.77 5.37
N SER A 293 -8.51 16.68 6.28
CA SER A 293 -7.51 17.73 6.04
C SER A 293 -6.14 17.13 5.76
N LEU A 294 -5.69 16.17 6.59
CA LEU A 294 -4.41 15.49 6.43
C LEU A 294 -4.26 14.84 5.04
N ALA A 295 -5.26 14.07 4.62
CA ALA A 295 -5.25 13.39 3.32
C ALA A 295 -5.29 14.35 2.12
N LYS A 296 -5.90 15.52 2.30
CA LYS A 296 -6.00 16.57 1.30
C LYS A 296 -4.70 17.37 1.17
N ASP A 297 -4.07 17.72 2.30
CA ASP A 297 -2.80 18.46 2.31
C ASP A 297 -1.69 17.68 1.59
N LEU A 298 -1.72 16.33 1.69
CA LEU A 298 -0.81 15.45 0.95
C LEU A 298 -0.88 15.60 -0.57
N THR A 299 -2.06 15.91 -1.13
CA THR A 299 -2.21 16.07 -2.58
C THR A 299 -1.94 17.48 -3.07
N GLY A 300 -1.75 18.44 -2.16
CA GLY A 300 -1.61 19.86 -2.50
C GLY A 300 -2.87 20.46 -3.13
N VAL A 301 -4.02 19.79 -3.00
CA VAL A 301 -5.31 20.32 -3.43
C VAL A 301 -5.79 21.26 -2.33
N SER A 302 -5.47 22.55 -2.45
CA SER A 302 -6.01 23.55 -1.53
C SER A 302 -7.55 23.49 -1.56
N GLU A 303 -8.22 23.87 -0.47
CA GLU A 303 -9.58 24.41 -0.61
C GLU A 303 -9.53 25.51 -1.70
N GLY A 304 -10.66 25.77 -2.36
CA GLY A 304 -10.74 26.88 -3.31
C GLY A 304 -10.24 28.19 -2.68
N LYS A 305 -10.29 29.29 -3.42
CA LYS A 305 -9.86 30.63 -2.97
C LYS A 305 -10.54 31.18 -1.69
N ASP A 306 -11.22 30.36 -0.90
CA ASP A 306 -12.17 30.68 0.15
C ASP A 306 -11.61 30.38 1.57
N GLY A 307 -10.29 30.43 1.74
CA GLY A 307 -9.64 30.19 3.04
C GLY A 307 -8.39 31.03 3.25
N THR A 308 -8.00 31.20 4.51
CA THR A 308 -6.83 32.00 4.89
C THR A 308 -5.64 31.10 5.19
N CYS A 309 -4.50 31.34 4.53
CA CYS A 309 -3.27 30.58 4.76
C CYS A 309 -2.54 31.06 6.01
N ILE A 310 -2.15 30.11 6.84
CA ILE A 310 -1.41 30.30 8.07
C ILE A 310 -0.13 29.48 7.96
N ALA A 311 0.99 30.09 8.30
CA ALA A 311 2.26 29.42 8.50
C ALA A 311 2.54 29.32 10.00
N ALA A 312 3.02 28.17 10.45
CA ALA A 312 3.49 27.93 11.81
C ALA A 312 4.92 27.38 11.81
N TRP A 313 5.69 27.71 12.85
CA TRP A 313 7.08 27.30 13.01
C TRP A 313 7.48 27.22 14.50
N PRO A 314 8.55 26.47 14.85
CA PRO A 314 8.91 26.23 16.25
C PRO A 314 9.08 27.48 17.12
N ASP A 315 9.88 28.47 16.70
CA ASP A 315 10.05 29.71 17.46
C ASP A 315 10.58 30.86 16.57
N ALA A 316 10.60 32.10 17.10
CA ALA A 316 11.05 33.30 16.36
C ALA A 316 12.51 33.23 15.84
N GLY A 317 13.33 32.26 16.29
CA GLY A 317 14.69 32.01 15.79
C GLY A 317 14.83 30.73 14.95
N ARG A 318 13.80 29.87 14.92
CA ARG A 318 13.78 28.57 14.26
C ARG A 318 12.55 28.44 13.38
N TYR A 319 12.72 28.73 12.09
CA TYR A 319 11.66 28.68 11.08
C TYR A 319 11.45 27.31 10.44
N GLU A 320 12.25 26.29 10.82
CA GLU A 320 12.14 24.92 10.29
C GLU A 320 11.80 23.88 11.36
N PRO A 321 10.79 23.02 11.12
CA PRO A 321 9.99 22.96 9.89
C PRO A 321 8.90 24.05 9.86
N LYS A 322 8.75 24.71 8.70
CA LYS A 322 7.58 25.55 8.40
C LYS A 322 6.39 24.66 8.04
N VAL A 323 5.27 24.83 8.74
CA VAL A 323 4.00 24.13 8.54
C VAL A 323 3.01 25.13 7.95
N VAL A 324 2.48 24.88 6.76
CA VAL A 324 1.48 25.74 6.13
C VAL A 324 0.14 25.00 6.09
N PHE A 325 -0.92 25.68 6.51
CA PHE A 325 -2.28 25.14 6.52
C PHE A 325 -3.30 26.25 6.23
N THR A 326 -4.50 25.86 5.81
CA THR A 326 -5.59 26.79 5.50
C THR A 326 -6.69 26.70 6.55
N ILE A 327 -7.16 27.85 7.04
CA ILE A 327 -8.33 27.94 7.92
C ILE A 327 -9.53 28.52 7.15
N THR A 328 -10.75 28.12 7.53
CA THR A 328 -11.99 28.63 6.91
C THR A 328 -12.23 30.09 7.29
N GLU A 329 -13.08 30.80 6.54
CA GLU A 329 -13.49 32.17 6.89
C GLU A 329 -14.09 32.25 8.30
N GLU A 330 -14.94 31.30 8.69
CA GLU A 330 -15.50 31.23 10.05
C GLU A 330 -14.41 31.03 11.13
N GLN A 331 -13.40 30.21 10.86
CA GLN A 331 -12.27 30.00 11.77
C GLN A 331 -11.40 31.26 11.87
N HIS A 332 -11.21 31.97 10.76
CA HIS A 332 -10.46 33.23 10.69
C HIS A 332 -11.18 34.37 11.43
N ASP A 333 -12.48 34.52 11.23
CA ASP A 333 -13.31 35.48 11.95
C ASP A 333 -13.26 35.25 13.46
N ARG A 334 -13.34 33.98 13.90
CA ARG A 334 -13.18 33.62 15.32
C ARG A 334 -11.80 33.94 15.86
N LEU A 335 -10.74 33.73 15.07
CA LEU A 335 -9.38 34.10 15.43
C LEU A 335 -9.27 35.63 15.62
N LEU A 336 -9.96 36.43 14.80
CA LEU A 336 -9.92 37.89 14.91
C LEU A 336 -10.84 38.45 16.01
N ALA A 337 -11.88 37.71 16.42
CA ALA A 337 -12.88 38.15 17.38
C ALA A 337 -12.45 38.10 18.86
N SER A 338 -11.33 37.46 19.18
CA SER A 338 -10.74 37.51 20.53
C SER A 338 -10.19 38.92 20.83
N ASP A 339 -10.38 39.44 22.04
CA ASP A 339 -10.01 40.80 22.52
C ASP A 339 -8.51 41.18 22.47
N LEU A 340 -7.69 40.40 21.77
CA LEU A 340 -6.26 40.60 21.59
C LEU A 340 -5.97 41.25 20.21
N PRO A 341 -4.87 42.01 20.04
CA PRO A 341 -4.53 42.68 18.78
C PRO A 341 -3.97 41.71 17.72
N HIS A 342 -4.69 40.62 17.46
CA HIS A 342 -4.26 39.50 16.64
C HIS A 342 -3.88 39.90 15.22
N ARG A 343 -4.64 40.83 14.62
CA ARG A 343 -4.35 41.31 13.26
C ARG A 343 -3.00 42.02 13.16
N ALA A 344 -2.60 42.77 14.19
CA ALA A 344 -1.32 43.46 14.21
C ALA A 344 -0.16 42.49 14.45
N TRP A 345 -0.34 41.51 15.34
CA TRP A 345 0.70 40.51 15.66
C TRP A 345 0.93 39.50 14.54
N MET A 346 -0.12 39.05 13.85
CA MET A 346 0.01 38.17 12.67
C MET A 346 0.79 38.81 11.50
N GLN A 347 0.98 40.13 11.52
CA GLN A 347 1.80 40.88 10.56
C GLN A 347 3.23 41.16 11.06
N MET A 348 3.52 40.86 12.33
CA MET A 348 4.86 40.99 12.90
C MET A 348 5.71 39.76 12.62
N SER A 349 7.04 39.94 12.57
CA SER A 349 8.00 38.88 12.24
C SER A 349 8.07 37.72 13.25
N GLU A 350 7.60 37.95 14.48
CA GLU A 350 7.58 36.93 15.55
C GLU A 350 6.28 36.11 15.55
N GLY A 351 5.22 36.58 14.88
CA GLY A 351 3.92 35.93 14.82
C GLY A 351 3.15 35.94 16.17
N MET A 352 2.08 35.15 16.23
CA MET A 352 1.31 34.85 17.44
C MET A 352 1.57 33.42 17.92
N SER A 353 1.16 33.09 19.14
CA SER A 353 1.28 31.71 19.62
C SER A 353 0.23 30.82 18.96
N ILE A 354 0.60 29.58 18.64
CA ILE A 354 -0.32 28.59 18.04
C ILE A 354 -1.50 28.24 18.96
N VAL A 355 -1.36 28.45 20.28
CA VAL A 355 -2.44 28.24 21.26
C VAL A 355 -3.56 29.28 21.15
N ASP A 356 -3.29 30.42 20.50
CA ASP A 356 -4.30 31.43 20.22
C ASP A 356 -5.19 31.03 19.03
N LEU A 357 -4.83 29.97 18.31
CA LEU A 357 -5.65 29.42 17.23
C LEU A 357 -6.96 28.84 17.80
N PRO A 358 -8.13 29.15 17.21
CA PRO A 358 -9.38 28.59 17.69
C PRO A 358 -9.32 27.07 17.77
N ARG A 359 -9.85 26.50 18.87
CA ARG A 359 -9.77 25.06 19.17
C ARG A 359 -10.08 24.20 17.95
N MET A 360 -11.15 24.50 17.20
CA MET A 360 -11.52 23.73 16.01
C MET A 360 -10.43 23.75 14.92
N ALA A 361 -9.84 24.92 14.63
CA ALA A 361 -8.78 25.05 13.63
C ALA A 361 -7.47 24.38 14.08
N PHE A 362 -7.16 24.43 15.38
CA PHE A 362 -6.01 23.72 15.94
C PHE A 362 -6.08 22.21 15.66
N HIS A 363 -7.22 21.57 15.97
CA HIS A 363 -7.38 20.13 15.79
C HIS A 363 -7.58 19.71 14.33
N THR A 364 -8.34 20.47 13.56
CA THR A 364 -8.73 20.07 12.19
C THR A 364 -7.76 20.53 11.11
N ARG A 365 -6.91 21.54 11.37
CA ARG A 365 -6.00 22.13 10.37
C ARG A 365 -4.53 22.05 10.79
N TYR A 366 -4.18 22.57 11.97
CA TYR A 366 -2.78 22.64 12.39
C TYR A 366 -2.17 21.27 12.71
N LEU A 367 -2.76 20.50 13.63
CA LEU A 367 -2.23 19.18 14.00
C LEU A 367 -2.07 18.23 12.80
N PRO A 368 -3.06 18.03 11.91
CA PRO A 368 -2.88 17.16 10.76
C PRO A 368 -1.79 17.65 9.79
N ALA A 369 -1.69 18.96 9.55
CA ALA A 369 -0.63 19.55 8.72
C ALA A 369 0.75 19.38 9.36
N LEU A 370 0.86 19.53 10.68
CA LEU A 370 2.09 19.29 11.44
C LEU A 370 2.51 17.83 11.33
N ALA A 371 1.59 16.87 11.57
CA ALA A 371 1.89 15.45 11.46
C ALA A 371 2.46 15.09 10.09
N LEU A 372 1.82 15.58 9.02
CA LEU A 372 2.33 15.41 7.66
C LEU A 372 3.72 16.06 7.48
N ARG A 373 3.91 17.29 7.92
CA ARG A 373 5.19 18.02 7.77
C ARG A 373 6.33 17.36 8.52
N LEU A 374 6.08 16.78 9.70
CA LEU A 374 7.08 16.06 10.48
C LEU A 374 7.61 14.84 9.75
N THR A 375 6.80 14.14 8.95
CA THR A 375 7.31 13.02 8.12
C THR A 375 8.30 13.49 7.05
N TYR A 376 8.11 14.69 6.48
CA TYR A 376 9.09 15.28 5.56
C TYR A 376 10.35 15.72 6.31
N TYR A 377 10.17 16.38 7.45
CA TYR A 377 11.27 16.79 8.31
C TYR A 377 12.14 15.59 8.72
N ALA A 378 11.52 14.47 9.09
CA ALA A 378 12.20 13.23 9.44
C ALA A 378 13.06 12.69 8.29
N ASP A 379 12.54 12.70 7.06
CA ASP A 379 13.30 12.29 5.88
C ASP A 379 14.48 13.23 5.60
N ASP A 380 14.25 14.55 5.68
CA ASP A 380 15.27 15.58 5.45
C ASP A 380 16.44 15.46 6.44
N HIS A 381 16.19 14.91 7.64
CA HIS A 381 17.17 14.74 8.70
C HIS A 381 17.63 13.29 8.91
N GLY A 382 17.06 12.32 8.17
CA GLY A 382 17.40 10.90 8.30
C GLY A 382 17.08 10.27 9.65
N ILE A 383 15.98 10.70 10.30
CA ILE A 383 15.52 10.22 11.62
C ILE A 383 14.18 9.49 11.53
N ALA A 384 13.78 8.80 12.60
CA ALA A 384 12.45 8.19 12.67
C ALA A 384 11.36 9.26 12.86
N ASP A 385 10.14 9.00 12.36
CA ASP A 385 9.01 9.95 12.48
C ASP A 385 8.71 10.33 13.95
N ALA A 386 8.73 9.34 14.84
CA ALA A 386 8.50 9.53 16.28
C ALA A 386 9.59 10.38 16.97
N GLU A 387 10.77 10.51 16.37
CA GLU A 387 11.86 11.32 16.91
C GLU A 387 11.80 12.78 16.43
N ALA A 388 10.94 13.10 15.46
CA ALA A 388 10.93 14.41 14.80
C ALA A 388 10.63 15.57 15.77
N LEU A 389 9.60 15.45 16.62
CA LEU A 389 9.29 16.48 17.63
C LEU A 389 10.39 16.63 18.68
N ALA A 390 10.92 15.51 19.18
CA ALA A 390 12.03 15.51 20.14
C ALA A 390 13.30 16.14 19.54
N HIS A 391 13.54 15.95 18.24
CA HIS A 391 14.62 16.59 17.50
C HIS A 391 14.41 18.11 17.35
N ILE A 392 13.15 18.56 17.23
CA ILE A 392 12.80 19.98 17.20
C ILE A 392 12.99 20.64 18.57
N ARG A 393 12.82 19.90 19.68
CA ARG A 393 13.02 20.41 21.06
C ARG A 393 12.15 21.61 21.45
N VAL A 394 11.06 21.84 20.71
CA VAL A 394 10.04 22.84 21.03
C VAL A 394 8.70 22.11 21.07
N PRO A 395 8.04 22.04 22.24
CA PRO A 395 6.72 21.42 22.36
C PRO A 395 5.71 22.05 21.41
N LEU A 396 4.78 21.25 20.88
CA LEU A 396 3.87 21.69 19.80
C LEU A 396 3.00 22.90 20.17
N TYR A 397 2.73 23.13 21.46
CA TYR A 397 1.95 24.28 21.94
C TYR A 397 2.74 25.59 22.04
N PHE A 398 4.06 25.57 21.86
CA PHE A 398 4.89 26.78 21.93
C PHE A 398 5.25 27.34 20.55
N TRP A 399 4.70 26.76 19.48
CA TRP A 399 4.99 27.19 18.13
C TRP A 399 4.38 28.56 17.86
N ALA A 400 5.03 29.33 17.01
CA ALA A 400 4.53 30.61 16.51
C ALA A 400 3.74 30.39 15.21
N MET A 401 2.83 31.32 14.89
CA MET A 401 2.06 31.35 13.66
C MET A 401 1.88 32.77 13.10
N ALA A 402 1.81 32.91 11.79
CA ALA A 402 1.48 34.15 11.09
C ALA A 402 0.76 33.85 9.77
N TYR A 403 0.35 34.91 9.05
CA TYR A 403 -0.10 34.72 7.66
C TYR A 403 1.07 34.25 6.79
N ASP A 404 0.80 33.29 5.91
CA ASP A 404 1.79 32.75 4.95
C ASP A 404 1.99 33.65 3.73
#